data_AF-A0A970H3Q5-F1
#
_entry.id   AF-A0A970H3Q5-F1
#
_cell.length_a   1.000
_cell.length_b   1.000
_cell.length_c   1.000
_cell.angle_alpha   90.00
_cell.angle_beta   90.00
_cell.angle_gamma   90.00
#
_symmetry.space_group_name_H-M   'P 1'
#
loop_
_entity.id
_entity.type
_entity.pdbx_description
1 polymer ?
#
loop_
_entity_poly.entity_id
_entity_poly.type
_entity_poly.pdbx_seq_one_letter_code
_entity_poly.pdbx_strand_id
1 'polypeptide(L)'
;MELNSVNFKGKNYRLISDIKSDDGDTSMYKAKAVDDTGNAYEIYWETTDEWEDALLDGLVEPEYDFSQACDWQNPLMVKRLQQEKYIQ
;
A
#
# COMPACT_ATOMS: atom_id res chain seq x y z
N MET A 1 -5.87 10.78 6.36
CA MET A 1 -6.57 9.49 6.56
C MET A 1 -5.65 8.57 7.34
N GLU A 2 -6.04 8.05 8.50
CA GLU A 2 -5.18 7.14 9.29
C GLU A 2 -5.53 5.68 8.97
N LEU A 3 -4.88 5.11 7.94
CA LEU A 3 -4.98 3.68 7.66
C LEU A 3 -4.05 2.94 8.62
N ASN A 4 -4.61 2.32 9.66
CA ASN A 4 -3.81 1.60 10.68
C ASN A 4 -3.74 0.09 10.42
N SER A 5 -4.70 -0.45 9.68
CA SER A 5 -4.81 -1.87 9.39
C SER A 5 -5.63 -2.11 8.15
N VAL A 6 -5.40 -3.23 7.47
CA VAL A 6 -6.11 -3.63 6.26
C VAL A 6 -6.49 -5.11 6.32
N ASN A 7 -7.67 -5.44 5.81
CA ASN A 7 -8.10 -6.83 5.68
C ASN A 7 -7.81 -7.33 4.26
N PHE A 8 -7.09 -8.42 4.14
CA PHE A 8 -6.86 -9.08 2.85
C PHE A 8 -7.09 -10.58 2.98
N LYS A 9 -8.03 -11.10 2.18
CA LYS A 9 -8.44 -12.52 2.17
C LYS A 9 -8.81 -13.05 3.57
N GLY A 10 -9.49 -12.23 4.38
CA GLY A 10 -9.92 -12.61 5.73
C GLY A 10 -8.82 -12.55 6.79
N LYS A 11 -7.60 -12.11 6.44
CA LYS A 11 -6.52 -11.85 7.39
C LYS A 11 -6.38 -10.35 7.63
N ASN A 12 -6.16 -9.97 8.88
CA ASN A 12 -5.89 -8.59 9.25
C ASN A 12 -4.37 -8.35 9.24
N TYR A 13 -3.94 -7.26 8.63
CA TYR A 13 -2.56 -6.82 8.61
C TYR A 13 -2.49 -5.41 9.18
N ARG A 14 -1.69 -5.23 10.23
CA ARG A 14 -1.46 -3.93 10.85
C ARG A 14 -0.34 -3.21 10.11
N LEU A 15 -0.58 -1.98 9.66
CA LEU A 15 0.45 -1.17 9.03
C LEU A 15 1.48 -0.72 10.08
N ILE A 16 2.75 -0.83 9.72
CA ILE A 16 3.91 -0.48 10.56
C ILE A 16 4.81 0.57 9.91
N SER A 17 4.46 1.04 8.72
CA SER A 17 5.15 2.06 7.96
C SER A 17 4.12 2.88 7.20
N ASP A 18 4.45 4.14 6.93
CA ASP A 18 3.64 5.00 6.06
C ASP A 18 3.51 4.40 4.66
N ILE A 19 2.37 4.72 4.04
CA ILE A 19 2.07 4.40 2.65
C ILE A 19 2.89 5.33 1.76
N LYS A 20 3.52 4.77 0.72
CA LYS A 20 4.29 5.51 -0.26
C LYS A 20 4.05 4.95 -1.66
N SER A 21 4.23 5.76 -2.68
CA SER A 21 4.25 5.28 -4.07
C SER A 21 5.40 4.29 -4.28
N ASP A 22 5.23 3.38 -5.25
CA ASP A 22 6.34 2.57 -5.71
C ASP A 22 7.36 3.44 -6.48
N ASP A 23 8.65 3.08 -6.37
CA ASP A 23 9.75 3.93 -6.82
C ASP A 23 9.84 3.85 -8.35
N GLY A 24 9.14 4.76 -9.04
CA GLY A 24 9.05 4.81 -10.50
C GLY A 24 7.68 4.44 -11.08
N ASP A 25 6.72 4.04 -10.25
CA ASP A 25 5.36 3.68 -10.67
C ASP A 25 4.35 4.44 -9.79
N THR A 26 3.74 5.48 -10.35
CA THR A 26 2.71 6.28 -9.66
C THR A 26 1.37 5.57 -9.60
N SER A 27 1.23 4.47 -10.34
CA SER A 27 0.01 3.67 -10.43
C SER A 27 -0.10 2.65 -9.29
N MET A 28 0.94 2.54 -8.45
CA MET A 28 0.94 1.65 -7.30
C MET A 28 1.44 2.33 -6.02
N TYR A 29 0.73 2.05 -4.94
CA TYR A 29 1.14 2.41 -3.58
C TYR A 29 1.50 1.16 -2.79
N LYS A 30 2.47 1.30 -1.89
CA LYS A 30 2.90 0.22 -1.00
C LYS A 30 3.09 0.68 0.43
N ALA A 31 2.89 -0.24 1.36
CA ALA A 31 3.18 -0.05 2.78
C ALA A 31 3.65 -1.35 3.41
N LYS A 32 4.43 -1.22 4.49
CA LYS A 32 4.83 -2.38 5.30
C LYS A 32 3.78 -2.65 6.36
N ALA A 33 3.47 -3.93 6.54
CA ALA A 33 2.50 -4.41 7.50
C ALA A 33 3.04 -5.62 8.26
N VAL A 34 2.38 -5.96 9.37
CA VAL A 34 2.60 -7.20 10.12
C VAL A 34 1.29 -7.93 10.34
N ASP A 35 1.32 -9.25 10.33
CA ASP A 35 0.17 -10.06 10.76
C ASP A 35 0.11 -10.22 12.29
N ASP A 36 -0.96 -10.85 12.80
CA ASP A 36 -1.12 -11.16 14.23
C ASP A 36 0.00 -12.03 14.82
N THR A 37 0.80 -12.68 13.99
CA THR A 37 1.93 -13.51 14.41
C THR A 37 3.27 -12.78 14.37
N GLY A 38 3.29 -11.51 13.95
CA GLY A 38 4.49 -10.69 13.83
C GLY A 38 5.30 -10.95 12.56
N ASN A 39 4.76 -11.66 11.56
CA ASN A 39 5.41 -11.79 10.27
C ASN A 39 5.27 -10.47 9.49
N ALA A 40 6.36 -10.01 8.87
CA ALA A 40 6.35 -8.81 8.04
C ALA A 40 5.84 -9.10 6.63
N TYR A 41 5.04 -8.16 6.12
CA TYR A 41 4.45 -8.17 4.80
C TYR A 41 4.59 -6.79 4.15
N GLU A 42 4.57 -6.78 2.82
CA GLU A 42 4.42 -5.59 2.01
C GLU A 42 3.07 -5.67 1.31
N ILE A 43 2.26 -4.63 1.48
CA ILE A 43 0.92 -4.53 0.94
C ILE A 43 0.96 -3.53 -0.19
N TYR A 44 0.31 -3.89 -1.30
CA TYR A 44 0.26 -3.09 -2.51
C TYR A 44 -1.19 -2.75 -2.85
N TRP A 45 -1.40 -1.49 -3.21
CA TRP A 45 -2.64 -0.96 -3.72
C TRP A 45 -2.40 -0.42 -5.13
N GLU A 46 -3.36 -0.66 -6.00
CA GLU A 46 -3.38 -0.11 -7.36
C GLU A 46 -4.19 1.18 -7.34
N THR A 47 -3.77 2.17 -8.10
CA THR A 47 -4.55 3.39 -8.30
C THR A 47 -5.77 3.11 -9.15
N THR A 48 -6.84 3.88 -8.96
CA THR A 48 -7.99 3.81 -9.85
C THR A 48 -7.70 4.51 -11.18
N ASP A 49 -8.33 4.08 -12.26
CA ASP A 49 -8.27 4.78 -13.57
C ASP A 49 -8.60 6.28 -13.42
N GLU A 50 -9.59 6.62 -12.59
CA GLU A 50 -9.99 8.01 -12.32
C GLU A 50 -8.84 8.83 -11.69
N TRP A 51 -8.04 8.21 -10.83
CA TRP A 51 -6.88 8.85 -10.22
C TRP A 51 -5.76 9.06 -11.23
N GLU A 52 -5.49 8.06 -12.08
CA GLU A 52 -4.48 8.18 -13.13
C GLU A 52 -4.84 9.23 -14.17
N ASP A 53 -6.12 9.29 -14.59
CA ASP A 53 -6.64 10.31 -15.50
C ASP A 53 -6.50 11.71 -14.87
N ALA A 54 -6.90 11.87 -13.61
CA ALA A 54 -6.77 13.13 -12.89
C ALA A 54 -5.30 13.57 -12.70
N LEU A 55 -4.37 12.62 -12.50
CA LEU A 55 -2.93 12.90 -12.45
C LEU A 55 -2.42 13.40 -13.81
N LEU A 56 -2.83 12.76 -14.90
CA LEU A 56 -2.45 13.13 -16.27
C LEU A 56 -2.99 14.50 -16.68
N ASP A 57 -4.23 14.81 -16.30
CA ASP A 57 -4.84 16.13 -16.51
C ASP A 57 -4.33 17.21 -15.53
N GLY A 58 -3.50 16.84 -14.55
CA GLY A 58 -2.96 17.76 -13.54
C GLY A 58 -4.03 18.30 -12.58
N LEU A 59 -5.14 17.58 -12.41
CA LEU A 59 -6.23 17.92 -11.49
C LEU A 59 -5.93 17.52 -10.05
N VAL A 60 -5.02 16.56 -9.85
CA VAL A 60 -4.58 16.09 -8.54
C VAL A 60 -3.05 16.05 -8.48
N GLU A 61 -2.51 16.34 -7.30
CA GLU A 61 -1.09 16.20 -7.01
C GLU A 61 -0.90 15.10 -5.96
N PRO A 62 -0.11 14.05 -6.24
CA PRO A 62 -0.01 12.87 -5.37
C PRO A 62 0.64 13.20 -4.03
N GLU A 63 1.37 14.31 -3.94
CA GLU A 63 2.00 14.80 -2.72
C GLU A 63 0.99 15.43 -1.75
N TYR A 64 -0.21 15.80 -2.19
CA TYR A 64 -1.16 16.60 -1.40
C TYR A 64 -2.42 15.83 -0.95
N ASP A 65 -3.01 14.96 -1.78
CA ASP A 65 -4.19 14.19 -1.37
C ASP A 65 -4.33 12.84 -2.08
N PHE A 66 -3.52 11.85 -1.71
CA PHE A 66 -3.65 10.46 -2.20
C PHE A 66 -4.81 9.67 -1.55
N SER A 67 -5.62 10.33 -0.71
CA SER A 67 -6.74 9.73 0.02
C SER A 67 -7.76 9.01 -0.89
N GLN A 68 -7.86 9.43 -2.15
CA GLN A 68 -8.74 8.85 -3.17
C GLN A 68 -7.98 8.06 -4.25
N ALA A 69 -6.66 7.93 -4.11
CA ALA A 69 -5.83 7.32 -5.14
C ALA A 69 -6.14 5.84 -5.34
N CYS A 70 -6.40 5.12 -4.25
CA CYS A 70 -6.61 3.67 -4.25
C CYS A 70 -7.81 3.27 -3.39
N ASP A 71 -8.34 2.06 -3.62
CA ASP A 71 -9.22 1.40 -2.66
C ASP A 71 -8.40 0.87 -1.48
N TRP A 72 -8.12 1.76 -0.51
CA TRP A 72 -7.31 1.44 0.67
C TRP A 72 -7.83 0.25 1.49
N GLN A 73 -9.14 -0.05 1.40
CA GLN A 73 -9.75 -1.17 2.11
C GLN A 73 -9.51 -2.51 1.41
N ASN A 74 -9.32 -2.49 0.08
CA ASN A 74 -9.14 -3.67 -0.75
C ASN A 74 -7.77 -3.62 -1.46
N PRO A 75 -6.68 -4.02 -0.78
CA PRO A 75 -5.38 -4.07 -1.41
C PRO A 75 -5.35 -5.11 -2.53
N LEU A 76 -4.62 -4.81 -3.60
CA LEU A 76 -4.46 -5.70 -4.74
C LEU A 76 -3.67 -6.95 -4.34
N MET A 77 -2.58 -6.75 -3.58
CA MET A 77 -1.63 -7.81 -3.28
C MET A 77 -1.00 -7.64 -1.90
N VAL A 78 -0.74 -8.77 -1.24
CA VAL A 78 0.05 -8.83 -0.01
C VAL A 78 1.19 -9.83 -0.21
N LYS A 79 2.43 -9.34 -0.13
CA LYS A 79 3.65 -10.13 -0.30
C LYS A 79 4.33 -10.30 1.04
N ARG A 80 4.64 -11.54 1.41
CA ARG A 80 5.44 -11.80 2.62
C ARG A 80 6.86 -11.30 2.41
N LEU A 81 7.35 -10.46 3.31
CA LEU A 81 8.77 -10.13 3.37
C LEU A 81 9.46 -11.34 4.01
N GLN A 82 10.21 -12.10 3.22
CA GLN A 82 11.04 -13.16 3.81
C GLN A 82 12.04 -12.46 4.74
N GLN A 83 12.05 -12.85 6.02
CA GLN A 83 13.22 -12.59 6.85
C GLN A 83 14.39 -13.24 6.13
N GLU A 84 15.27 -12.44 5.55
CA GLU A 84 16.60 -12.89 5.21
C GLU A 84 17.17 -13.44 6.52
N LYS A 85 17.25 -14.77 6.63
CA LYS A 85 18.03 -15.39 7.68
C LYS A 85 19.44 -14.83 7.49
N TYR A 86 19.84 -13.90 8.34
CA TYR A 86 21.25 -13.61 8.55
C TYR A 86 21.84 -14.89 9.13
N ILE A 87 22.32 -15.77 8.25
CA ILE A 87 23.20 -16.87 8.62
C ILE A 87 24.52 -16.17 8.97
N GLN A 88 24.79 -16.03 10.27
CA GLN A 88 26.09 -15.61 10.79
C GLN A 88 27.12 -16.71 10.58
#